data_AF-A0A8B8AE56-F1
#
_entry.id   AF-A0A8B8AE56-F1
#
_cell.length_a   1.000
_cell.length_b   1.000
_cell.length_c   1.000
_cell.angle_alpha   90.00
_cell.angle_beta   90.00
_cell.angle_gamma   90.00
#
_symmetry.space_group_name_H-M   'P 1'
#
loop_
_entity.id
_entity.type
_entity.pdbx_description
1 polymer ?
#
loop_
_entity_poly.entity_id
_entity_poly.type
_entity_poly.pdbx_seq_one_letter_code
_entity_poly.pdbx_strand_id
1 'polypeptide(L)'
;MIGFSYHGMLFRIIMAALHFNENALRGQATTIDERKRYDIIFPKFKKGDYSVREVKVVCTYEYIDQLMDAIVTAAEDQTMNSDGVTIQSDVPPPLCNTYQRPDKKTAIQEKLSRFARDNISEKELLCSNC
;
A
#
# COMPACT_ATOMS: atom_id res chain seq x y z
N MET A 1 10.70 10.21 1.28
CA MET A 1 9.63 9.46 0.59
C MET A 1 8.69 8.85 1.64
N ILE A 2 7.76 9.65 2.18
CA ILE A 2 6.88 9.24 3.31
C ILE A 2 5.98 8.06 2.92
N GLY A 3 5.52 8.01 1.67
CA GLY A 3 4.54 7.03 1.21
C GLY A 3 4.98 5.55 1.24
N PHE A 4 6.27 5.24 1.32
CA PHE A 4 6.76 3.85 1.44
C PHE A 4 7.45 3.56 2.77
N SER A 5 7.39 4.51 3.71
CA SER A 5 7.79 4.26 5.09
C SER A 5 6.79 3.34 5.79
N TYR A 6 7.22 2.67 6.86
CA TYR A 6 6.34 1.87 7.70
C TYR A 6 5.12 2.69 8.16
N HIS A 7 5.34 3.90 8.69
CA HIS A 7 4.27 4.78 9.16
C HIS A 7 3.33 5.22 8.04
N GLY A 8 3.86 5.55 6.86
CA GLY A 8 3.04 5.91 5.70
C GLY A 8 2.16 4.75 5.21
N MET A 9 2.67 3.51 5.25
CA MET A 9 1.89 2.32 4.92
C MET A 9 0.85 2.00 5.99
N LEU A 10 1.22 2.06 7.27
CA LEU A 10 0.31 1.84 8.40
C LEU A 10 -0.86 2.84 8.37
N PHE A 11 -0.57 4.12 8.12
CA PHE A 11 -1.59 5.14 8.03
C PHE A 11 -2.60 4.87 6.91
N ARG A 12 -2.14 4.46 5.73
CA ARG A 12 -3.07 4.09 4.64
C ARG A 12 -4.02 2.97 5.02
N ILE A 13 -3.54 1.98 5.78
CA ILE A 13 -4.39 0.89 6.28
C ILE A 13 -5.45 1.44 7.25
N ILE A 14 -5.04 2.30 8.17
CA ILE A 14 -5.96 2.96 9.13
C ILE A 14 -6.99 3.81 8.37
N MET A 15 -6.57 4.60 7.38
CA MET A 15 -7.47 5.40 6.55
C MET A 15 -8.45 4.56 5.76
N ALA A 16 -8.02 3.41 5.22
CA ALA A 16 -8.92 2.50 4.53
C ALA A 16 -9.99 1.95 5.51
N ALA A 17 -9.62 1.65 6.75
CA ALA A 17 -10.56 1.22 7.78
C ALA A 17 -11.53 2.33 8.19
N LEU A 18 -11.04 3.56 8.40
CA LEU A 18 -11.90 4.72 8.67
C LEU A 18 -12.86 4.99 7.50
N HIS A 19 -12.37 4.92 6.26
CA HIS A 19 -13.20 5.08 5.07
C HIS A 19 -14.27 4.01 4.93
N PHE A 20 -13.94 2.76 5.28
CA PHE A 20 -14.93 1.70 5.36
C PHE A 20 -16.00 2.01 6.42
N ASN A 21 -15.60 2.41 7.64
CA ASN A 21 -16.55 2.69 8.72
C ASN A 21 -17.53 3.82 8.34
N GLU A 22 -17.01 4.89 7.77
CA GLU A 22 -17.80 6.03 7.30
C GLU A 22 -18.78 5.61 6.18
N ASN A 23 -18.34 4.78 5.23
CA ASN A 23 -19.07 4.52 4.00
C ASN A 23 -19.81 3.16 3.93
N ALA A 24 -19.69 2.30 4.93
CA ALA A 24 -20.30 0.97 4.95
C ALA A 24 -21.84 1.05 5.06
N LEU A 25 -22.34 1.94 5.91
CA LEU A 25 -23.76 2.07 6.25
C LEU A 25 -24.52 3.08 5.37
N ARG A 26 -23.95 3.46 4.22
CA ARG A 26 -24.64 4.36 3.27
C ARG A 26 -26.00 3.79 2.86
N GLY A 27 -27.00 4.64 2.95
CA GLY A 27 -28.36 4.37 2.49
C GLY A 27 -28.49 4.29 0.97
N GLN A 28 -29.66 3.86 0.51
CA GLN A 28 -30.02 3.83 -0.90
C GLN A 28 -30.29 5.25 -1.42
N ALA A 29 -29.80 5.56 -2.61
CA ALA A 29 -30.04 6.83 -3.28
C ALA A 29 -31.48 6.91 -3.79
N THR A 30 -32.04 8.11 -3.75
CA THR A 30 -33.37 8.43 -4.28
C THR A 30 -33.27 9.33 -5.51
N THR A 31 -34.29 9.31 -6.35
CA THR A 31 -34.48 10.28 -7.44
C THR A 31 -35.08 11.57 -6.90
N ILE A 32 -35.20 12.59 -7.75
CA ILE A 32 -35.89 13.86 -7.44
C ILE A 32 -37.34 13.58 -7.02
N ASP A 33 -37.98 12.58 -7.62
CA ASP A 33 -39.34 12.12 -7.28
C ASP A 33 -39.39 11.19 -6.04
N GLU A 34 -38.35 11.19 -5.21
CA GLU A 34 -38.23 10.36 -3.99
C GLU A 34 -38.26 8.84 -4.20
N ARG A 35 -38.05 8.36 -5.44
CA ARG A 35 -38.04 6.92 -5.73
C ARG A 35 -36.67 6.31 -5.49
N LYS A 36 -36.65 5.12 -4.88
CA LYS A 36 -35.44 4.31 -4.68
C LYS A 36 -34.76 3.99 -6.01
N ARG A 37 -33.44 4.23 -6.08
CA ARG A 37 -32.63 3.97 -7.28
C ARG A 37 -32.09 2.54 -7.30
N TYR A 38 -32.19 1.92 -8.46
CA TYR A 38 -31.68 0.58 -8.74
C TYR A 38 -30.83 0.60 -10.01
N ASP A 39 -29.87 -0.33 -10.08
CA ASP A 39 -29.03 -0.59 -11.23
C ASP A 39 -29.14 -2.05 -11.65
N ILE A 40 -28.99 -2.31 -12.95
CA ILE A 40 -29.07 -3.64 -13.54
C ILE A 40 -27.67 -4.04 -14.00
N ILE A 41 -27.14 -5.10 -13.40
CA ILE A 41 -25.84 -5.66 -13.79
C ILE A 41 -26.03 -6.99 -14.51
N PHE A 42 -25.11 -7.31 -15.41
CA PHE A 42 -25.08 -8.57 -16.17
C PHE A 42 -23.81 -9.36 -15.84
N PRO A 43 -23.78 -10.12 -14.73
CA PRO A 43 -22.61 -10.89 -14.35
C PRO A 43 -22.28 -11.98 -15.38
N LYS A 44 -21.00 -12.13 -15.73
CA LYS A 44 -20.56 -13.12 -16.73
C LYS A 44 -21.02 -14.56 -16.43
N PHE A 45 -21.01 -14.96 -15.15
CA PHE A 45 -21.41 -16.31 -14.74
C PHE A 45 -22.90 -16.62 -14.99
N LYS A 46 -23.72 -15.58 -15.13
CA LYS A 46 -25.16 -15.69 -15.41
C LYS A 46 -25.50 -15.90 -16.89
N LYS A 47 -24.50 -15.93 -17.78
CA LYS A 47 -24.65 -16.27 -19.22
C LYS A 47 -25.79 -15.51 -19.93
N GLY A 48 -25.91 -14.20 -19.67
CA GLY A 48 -26.93 -13.34 -20.27
C GLY A 48 -28.09 -12.98 -19.34
N ASP A 49 -28.21 -13.62 -18.18
CA ASP A 49 -29.14 -13.20 -17.13
C ASP A 49 -28.59 -12.01 -16.30
N TYR A 50 -29.49 -11.31 -15.59
CA TYR A 50 -29.22 -10.04 -14.91
C TYR A 50 -29.35 -10.13 -13.38
N SER A 51 -28.90 -9.10 -12.69
CA SER A 51 -29.16 -8.90 -11.25
C SER A 51 -29.48 -7.44 -10.99
N VAL A 52 -30.45 -7.19 -10.12
CA VAL A 52 -30.82 -5.84 -9.70
C VAL A 52 -30.10 -5.52 -8.40
N ARG A 53 -29.44 -4.36 -8.32
CA ARG A 53 -28.72 -3.88 -7.14
C ARG A 53 -29.23 -2.50 -6.74
N GLU A 54 -29.27 -2.24 -5.43
CA GLU A 54 -29.52 -0.91 -4.89
C GLU A 54 -28.36 0.05 -5.19
N VAL A 55 -28.67 1.22 -5.74
CA VAL A 55 -27.68 2.29 -5.89
C VAL A 55 -27.59 3.03 -4.57
N LYS A 56 -26.41 3.06 -3.94
CA LYS A 56 -26.18 3.78 -2.69
C LYS A 56 -25.91 5.27 -2.93
N VAL A 57 -26.15 6.09 -1.92
CA VAL A 57 -25.72 7.51 -1.88
C VAL A 57 -24.20 7.60 -2.10
N VAL A 58 -23.71 8.68 -2.70
CA VAL A 58 -22.27 8.88 -2.97
C VAL A 58 -21.45 8.78 -1.67
N CYS A 59 -20.24 8.25 -1.75
CA CYS A 59 -19.34 8.19 -0.60
C CYS A 59 -18.90 9.59 -0.17
N THR A 60 -18.63 9.76 1.12
CA THR A 60 -17.97 10.95 1.67
C THR A 60 -16.45 10.77 1.59
N TYR A 61 -15.76 11.84 1.19
CA TYR A 61 -14.29 11.86 1.03
C TYR A 61 -13.63 13.10 1.64
N GLU A 62 -14.40 14.13 2.00
CA GLU A 62 -13.87 15.45 2.42
C GLU A 62 -12.95 15.39 3.64
N TYR A 63 -13.15 14.42 4.52
CA TYR A 63 -12.33 14.22 5.71
C TYR A 63 -10.94 13.64 5.38
N ILE A 64 -10.78 12.98 4.22
CA ILE A 64 -9.51 12.33 3.84
C ILE A 64 -8.43 13.35 3.61
N ASP A 65 -8.72 14.42 2.87
CA ASP A 65 -7.73 15.46 2.54
C ASP A 65 -7.21 16.13 3.82
N GLN A 66 -8.12 16.43 4.76
CA GLN A 66 -7.76 17.00 6.07
C GLN A 66 -6.86 16.08 6.90
N LEU A 67 -7.14 14.77 6.89
CA LEU A 67 -6.32 13.77 7.58
C LEU A 67 -4.94 13.58 6.93
N MET A 68 -4.89 13.61 5.59
CA MET A 68 -3.64 13.51 4.83
C MET A 68 -2.73 14.70 5.14
N ASP A 69 -3.28 15.92 5.10
CA ASP A 69 -2.54 17.15 5.41
C ASP A 69 -2.02 17.14 6.84
N ALA A 70 -2.89 16.83 7.82
CA ALA A 70 -2.50 16.77 9.23
C ALA A 70 -1.32 15.83 9.48
N ILE A 71 -1.24 14.71 8.75
CA ILE A 71 -0.18 13.72 8.91
C ILE A 71 1.10 14.09 8.19
N VAL A 72 1.00 14.72 7.02
CA VAL A 72 2.18 15.28 6.37
C VAL A 72 2.80 16.34 7.27
N THR A 73 2.00 17.26 7.82
CA THR A 73 2.47 18.27 8.77
C THR A 73 3.08 17.65 10.02
N ALA A 74 2.40 16.68 10.65
CA ALA A 74 2.94 16.01 11.84
C ALA A 74 4.26 15.25 11.56
N ALA A 75 4.38 14.63 10.39
CA ALA A 75 5.60 13.93 9.97
C ALA A 75 6.76 14.91 9.70
N GLU A 76 6.47 16.07 9.12
CA GLU A 76 7.45 17.14 8.89
C GLU A 76 7.90 17.76 10.22
N ASP A 77 6.98 18.06 11.14
CA ASP A 77 7.28 18.61 12.46
C ASP A 77 8.16 17.67 13.29
N GLN A 78 7.93 16.35 13.21
CA GLN A 78 8.76 15.35 13.88
C GLN A 78 10.22 15.35 13.35
N THR A 79 10.44 15.74 12.09
CA THR A 79 11.80 15.87 11.54
C THR A 79 12.50 17.15 11.95
N MET A 80 11.75 18.19 12.35
CA MET A 80 12.26 19.54 12.62
C MET A 80 12.35 19.86 14.12
N ASN A 81 11.47 19.32 14.96
CA ASN A 81 11.41 19.59 16.40
C ASN A 81 11.40 18.29 17.22
N SER A 82 12.36 18.14 18.14
CA SER A 82 12.46 16.98 19.06
C SER A 82 11.31 16.88 20.06
N ASP A 83 10.55 17.97 20.25
CA ASP A 83 9.38 18.04 21.14
C ASP A 83 8.04 17.81 20.41
N GLY A 84 8.08 17.47 19.11
CA GLY A 84 6.89 17.16 18.32
C GLY A 84 6.18 15.87 18.75
N VAL A 85 4.96 15.66 18.24
CA VAL A 85 4.20 14.43 18.47
C VAL A 85 5.04 13.22 18.04
N THR A 86 5.53 12.47 19.01
CA THR A 86 6.28 11.26 18.74
C THR A 86 5.32 10.18 18.27
N ILE A 87 5.44 9.76 17.00
CA ILE A 87 4.75 8.57 16.50
C ILE A 87 5.40 7.34 17.17
N GLN A 88 5.02 7.06 18.41
CA GLN A 88 5.53 5.90 19.14
C GLN A 88 5.00 4.62 18.51
N SER A 89 5.86 3.94 17.76
CA SER A 89 5.75 2.50 17.55
C SER A 89 7.15 1.96 17.28
N ASP A 90 7.47 0.82 17.90
CA ASP A 90 8.65 0.05 17.55
C ASP A 90 8.47 -0.42 16.09
N VAL A 91 9.08 0.31 15.16
CA VAL A 91 9.05 -0.06 13.74
C VAL A 91 9.72 -1.42 13.60
N PRO A 92 9.01 -2.46 13.16
CA PRO A 92 9.62 -3.77 13.01
C PRO A 92 10.71 -3.71 11.93
N PRO A 93 11.81 -4.44 12.09
CA PRO A 93 12.84 -4.52 11.06
C PRO A 93 12.23 -5.08 9.78
N PRO A 94 12.74 -4.67 8.60
CA PRO A 94 12.25 -5.20 7.34
C PRO A 94 12.45 -6.72 7.29
N LEU A 95 11.51 -7.44 6.66
CA LEU A 95 11.55 -8.91 6.55
C LEU A 95 12.89 -9.41 6.00
N CYS A 96 13.52 -8.66 5.11
CA CYS A 96 14.79 -9.03 4.50
C CYS A 96 15.99 -9.01 5.46
N ASN A 97 15.84 -8.49 6.69
CA ASN A 97 16.85 -8.61 7.75
C ASN A 97 16.93 -10.03 8.32
N THR A 98 15.87 -10.83 8.24
CA THR A 98 15.88 -12.20 8.76
C THR A 98 16.51 -13.22 7.80
N TYR A 99 16.76 -12.81 6.54
CA TYR A 99 17.33 -13.70 5.54
C TYR A 99 18.85 -13.70 5.60
N GLN A 100 19.44 -14.90 5.61
CA GLN A 100 20.87 -15.05 5.34
C GLN A 100 21.15 -14.65 3.90
N ARG A 101 22.10 -13.74 3.72
CA ARG A 101 22.53 -13.29 2.39
C ARG A 101 23.86 -13.95 2.06
N PRO A 102 23.99 -14.65 0.92
CA PRO A 102 25.27 -15.17 0.48
C PRO A 102 26.22 -14.00 0.26
N ASP A 103 27.52 -14.25 0.42
CA ASP A 103 28.53 -13.28 0.02
C ASP A 103 28.47 -13.06 -1.50
N LYS A 104 29.01 -11.92 -1.93
CA LYS A 104 28.96 -11.50 -3.34
C LYS A 104 29.56 -12.54 -4.28
N LYS A 105 30.63 -13.25 -3.88
CA LYS A 105 31.28 -14.25 -4.74
C LYS A 105 30.39 -15.47 -4.92
N THR A 106 29.84 -15.98 -3.82
CA THR A 106 28.91 -17.12 -3.83
C THR A 106 27.66 -16.80 -4.66
N ALA A 107 27.07 -15.62 -4.49
CA ALA A 107 25.91 -15.18 -5.26
C ALA A 107 26.19 -15.10 -6.78
N ILE A 108 27.39 -14.63 -7.17
CA ILE A 108 27.81 -14.58 -8.58
C ILE A 108 28.01 -15.99 -9.15
N GLN A 109 28.66 -16.90 -8.41
CA GLN A 109 28.87 -18.28 -8.84
C GLN A 109 27.54 -19.05 -9.02
N GLU A 110 26.57 -18.83 -8.15
CA GLU A 110 25.22 -19.41 -8.26
C GLU A 110 24.47 -18.88 -9.48
N LYS A 111 24.51 -17.55 -9.71
CA LYS A 111 23.82 -16.88 -10.82
C LYS A 111 24.34 -17.30 -12.20
N LEU A 112 25.64 -17.54 -12.31
CA LEU A 112 26.24 -17.99 -13.55
C LEU A 112 25.83 -19.44 -13.84
N SER A 113 25.28 -19.68 -15.03
CA SER A 113 24.96 -21.03 -15.49
C SER A 113 26.23 -21.89 -15.48
N ARG A 114 26.06 -23.23 -15.41
CA ARG A 114 27.17 -24.19 -15.25
C ARG A 114 28.33 -23.97 -16.25
N PHE A 115 28.09 -23.37 -17.42
CA PHE A 115 29.09 -23.15 -18.48
C PHE A 115 29.92 -21.86 -18.35
N ALA A 116 29.48 -20.86 -17.58
CA ALA A 116 30.20 -19.59 -17.45
C ALA A 116 31.17 -19.57 -16.24
N ARG A 117 31.13 -20.61 -15.39
CA ARG A 117 31.94 -20.71 -14.16
C ARG A 117 33.43 -20.92 -14.43
N ASP A 118 33.76 -21.55 -15.55
CA ASP A 118 35.14 -21.92 -15.89
C ASP A 118 35.96 -20.75 -16.47
N ASN A 119 35.32 -19.61 -16.77
CA ASN A 119 35.94 -18.49 -17.52
C ASN A 119 36.11 -17.18 -16.72
N ILE A 120 35.84 -17.16 -15.40
CA ILE A 120 35.88 -15.92 -14.60
C ILE A 120 37.11 -15.87 -13.70
N SER A 121 37.90 -14.81 -13.85
CA SER A 121 39.07 -14.51 -13.01
C SER A 121 38.66 -13.99 -11.63
N GLU A 122 39.41 -14.34 -10.57
CA GLU A 122 39.20 -13.84 -9.20
C GLU A 122 39.07 -12.30 -9.09
N LYS A 123 39.68 -11.55 -10.03
CA LYS A 123 39.61 -10.08 -10.08
C LYS A 123 38.21 -9.55 -10.44
N GLU A 124 37.42 -10.28 -11.22
CA GLU A 124 36.06 -9.88 -11.61
C GLU A 124 35.04 -10.16 -10.49
N LEU A 125 35.30 -11.18 -9.66
CA LEU A 125 34.49 -11.55 -8.49
C LEU A 125 34.64 -10.55 -7.31
N LEU A 126 35.73 -9.78 -7.29
CA LEU A 126 36.13 -8.89 -6.18
C LEU A 126 35.96 -7.40 -6.48
N CYS A 127 35.36 -6.99 -7.59
CA CYS A 127 35.20 -5.57 -7.87
C CYS A 127 34.25 -4.92 -6.84
N SER A 128 34.82 -4.23 -5.86
CA SER A 128 34.18 -3.68 -4.66
C SER A 128 33.65 -2.25 -4.82
N ASN A 129 33.44 -1.77 -6.04
CA ASN A 129 32.99 -0.39 -6.26
C ASN A 129 31.66 -0.37 -7.02
N CYS A 130 30.56 -0.44 -6.25
CA CYS A 130 29.26 0.17 -6.52
C CYS A 130 28.64 0.50 -5.15
#